data_AF-A0A966QAM7-F1
#
_entry.id   AF-A0A966QAM7-F1
#
_cell.length_a   1.000
_cell.length_b   1.000
_cell.length_c   1.000
_cell.angle_alpha   90.00
_cell.angle_beta   90.00
_cell.angle_gamma   90.00
#
_symmetry.space_group_name_H-M   'P 1'
#
loop_
_entity.id
_entity.type
_entity.pdbx_description
1 polymer ?
#
loop_
_entity_poly.entity_id
_entity_poly.type
_entity_poly.pdbx_seq_one_letter_code
_entity_poly.pdbx_strand_id
1 'polypeptide(L)' 'MVSIPVTMARHFGIRPGYEFDWKPSRHPEEMIVRVIPDPRGLSRRLKGAGAKAGVRRSAVAELIRERAEESS' A
#
# COMPACT_ATOMS: atom_id res chain seq x y z
N MET A 1 21.29 -5.86 -14.00
CA MET A 1 20.14 -6.70 -13.61
C MET A 1 20.51 -7.41 -12.32
N VAL A 2 19.71 -7.29 -11.26
CA VAL A 2 19.95 -7.97 -9.97
C VAL A 2 18.97 -9.12 -9.86
N SER A 3 19.49 -10.32 -9.60
CA SER A 3 18.70 -11.53 -9.44
C SER A 3 18.57 -11.85 -7.96
N ILE A 4 17.34 -12.01 -7.48
CA ILE A 4 17.04 -12.39 -6.10
C ILE A 4 16.68 -13.88 -6.10
N PRO A 5 17.29 -14.71 -5.24
CA PRO A 5 16.89 -16.11 -5.10
C PRO A 5 15.39 -16.25 -4.81
N VAL A 6 14.73 -17.18 -5.49
CA VAL A 6 13.25 -17.33 -5.40
C VAL A 6 12.78 -17.64 -3.98
N THR A 7 13.59 -18.35 -3.20
CA THR A 7 13.33 -18.69 -1.79
C THR A 7 13.30 -17.43 -0.93
N MET A 8 14.26 -16.53 -1.15
CA MET A 8 14.35 -15.25 -0.45
C MET A 8 13.18 -14.33 -0.83
N ALA A 9 12.85 -14.25 -2.12
CA ALA A 9 11.69 -13.49 -2.59
C ALA A 9 10.39 -13.96 -1.94
N ARG A 10 10.18 -15.28 -1.82
CA ARG A 10 9.01 -15.86 -1.15
C ARG A 10 9.00 -15.57 0.35
N HIS A 11 10.15 -15.73 1.02
CA HIS A 11 10.28 -15.49 2.45
C HIS A 11 9.92 -14.05 2.83
N PHE A 12 10.36 -13.07 2.03
CA PHE A 12 10.09 -11.65 2.26
C PHE A 12 8.83 -11.14 1.54
N GLY A 13 8.06 -12.01 0.87
CA GLY A 13 6.83 -11.61 0.17
C GLY A 13 7.04 -10.63 -1.00
N ILE A 14 8.23 -10.62 -1.59
CA ILE A 14 8.59 -9.77 -2.72
C ILE A 14 7.82 -10.23 -3.97
N ARG A 15 7.20 -9.28 -4.67
CA ARG A 15 6.40 -9.54 -5.88
C ARG A 15 6.93 -8.76 -7.08
N PRO A 16 6.70 -9.22 -8.31
CA PRO A 16 6.98 -8.42 -9.51
C PRO A 16 6.36 -7.02 -9.41
N GLY A 17 7.12 -6.01 -9.82
CA GLY A 17 6.71 -4.61 -9.74
C GLY A 17 7.05 -3.92 -8.41
N TYR A 18 7.60 -4.62 -7.42
CA TYR A 18 8.17 -3.95 -6.24
C TYR A 18 9.48 -3.26 -6.61
N GLU A 19 9.69 -2.10 -6.03
CA GLU A 19 10.94 -1.34 -6.15
C GLU A 19 11.90 -1.72 -5.02
N PHE A 20 13.19 -1.53 -5.26
CA PHE A 20 14.23 -1.77 -4.27
C PHE A 20 15.08 -0.52 -4.14
N ASP A 21 15.27 -0.08 -2.91
CA ASP A 21 16.27 0.91 -2.54
C ASP A 21 17.41 0.20 -1.82
N TRP A 22 18.65 0.62 -2.03
CA TRP A 22 19.80 -0.06 -1.43
C TRP A 22 20.91 0.90 -1.04
N LYS A 23 21.69 0.47 -0.04
CA LYS A 23 22.88 1.19 0.40
C LYS A 23 24.01 0.22 0.75
N PRO A 24 25.28 0.65 0.65
CA PRO A 24 26.40 -0.13 1.12
C PRO A 24 26.24 -0.48 2.60
N SER A 25 26.65 -1.69 2.97
CA SER A 25 26.76 -2.07 4.38
C SER A 25 28.17 -1.77 4.92
N ARG A 26 28.42 -2.13 6.19
CA ARG A 26 29.78 -2.08 6.77
C ARG A 26 30.69 -3.19 6.23
N HIS A 27 30.11 -4.28 5.73
CA HIS A 27 30.84 -5.37 5.11
C HIS A 27 30.88 -5.14 3.58
N PRO A 28 32.06 -5.21 2.94
CA PRO A 28 32.21 -4.89 1.52
C PRO A 28 31.43 -5.83 0.60
N GLU A 29 31.15 -7.06 1.06
CA GLU A 29 30.43 -8.09 0.32
C GLU A 29 28.91 -8.09 0.58
N GLU A 30 28.41 -7.13 1.37
CA GLU A 30 27.01 -7.07 1.76
C GLU A 30 26.38 -5.73 1.40
N MET A 31 25.11 -5.79 1.00
CA MET A 31 24.29 -4.62 0.67
C MET A 31 22.98 -4.66 1.45
N ILE A 32 22.61 -3.53 2.04
CA ILE A 32 21.34 -3.40 2.76
C ILE A 32 20.29 -3.00 1.73
N VAL A 33 19.25 -3.82 1.59
CA VAL A 33 18.16 -3.59 0.63
C VAL A 33 16.86 -3.32 1.37
N ARG A 34 16.19 -2.22 1.05
CA ARG A 34 14.83 -1.91 1.46
C ARG A 34 13.87 -2.22 0.32
N VAL A 35 12.92 -3.10 0.58
CA VAL A 35 11.84 -3.40 -0.35
C VAL A 35 10.78 -2.30 -0.27
N ILE A 36 10.44 -1.71 -1.41
CA ILE A 36 9.39 -0.70 -1.55
C ILE A 36 8.22 -1.37 -2.29
N PRO A 37 7.13 -1.74 -1.59
CA PRO A 37 5.96 -2.33 -2.22
C PRO A 37 5.35 -1.37 -3.24
N ASP A 38 4.84 -1.88 -4.37
CA ASP A 38 4.19 -1.07 -5.42
C ASP A 38 3.07 -0.18 -4.81
N PRO A 39 3.28 1.14 -4.70
CA PRO A 39 2.32 2.05 -4.09
C PRO A 39 1.04 2.18 -4.91
N ARG A 40 1.10 1.95 -6.24
CA ARG A 40 -0.06 1.99 -7.14
C ARG A 40 -0.96 0.78 -6.91
N GLY A 41 -0.37 -0.40 -6.76
CA GLY A 41 -1.06 -1.62 -6.35
C GLY A 41 -1.70 -1.49 -4.96
N LEU A 42 -0.96 -0.95 -3.99
CA LEU A 42 -1.46 -0.73 -2.63
C LEU A 42 -2.62 0.28 -2.63
N SER A 43 -2.47 1.42 -3.30
CA SER A 43 -3.51 2.45 -3.41
C SER A 43 -4.77 1.91 -4.08
N ARG A 44 -4.64 1.10 -5.14
CA ARG A 44 -5.79 0.48 -5.82
C ARG A 44 -6.51 -0.51 -4.89
N ARG A 45 -5.76 -1.33 -4.14
CA ARG A 45 -6.32 -2.26 -3.16
C ARG A 45 -7.03 -1.54 -2.02
N LEU A 46 -6.42 -0.49 -1.49
CA LEU A 46 -7.00 0.33 -0.42
C LEU A 46 -8.25 1.08 -0.89
N LYS A 47 -8.23 1.67 -2.11
CA LYS A 47 -9.42 2.28 -2.72
C LYS A 47 -10.56 1.27 -2.89
N GLY A 48 -10.26 0.05 -3.38
CA GLY A 48 -11.26 -1.01 -3.51
C GLY A 48 -11.83 -1.50 -2.17
N ALA A 49 -11.00 -1.59 -1.13
CA ALA A 49 -11.43 -1.93 0.22
C ALA A 49 -12.27 -0.81 0.87
N GLY A 50 -11.88 0.45 0.68
CA GLY A 50 -12.63 1.63 1.13
C GLY A 50 -14.00 1.74 0.46
N ALA A 51 -14.10 1.44 -0.84
CA ALA A 51 -15.38 1.40 -1.55
C ALA A 51 -16.33 0.34 -0.95
N LYS A 52 -15.82 -0.84 -0.57
CA LYS A 52 -16.64 -1.88 0.10
C LYS A 52 -17.09 -1.47 1.51
N ALA A 53 -16.27 -0.69 2.23
CA ALA A 53 -16.64 -0.16 3.55
C ALA A 53 -17.65 1.00 3.46
N GLY A 54 -17.54 1.85 2.43
CA GLY A 54 -18.41 3.01 2.20
C GLY A 54 -19.86 2.66 1.87
N VAL A 55 -20.16 1.45 1.41
CA VAL A 55 -21.56 0.99 1.20
C VAL A 55 -22.36 0.99 2.51
N ARG A 56 -21.71 0.86 3.67
CA ARG A 56 -22.39 0.85 4.98
C ARG A 56 -22.68 2.22 5.59
N ARG A 57 -22.09 3.31 5.10
CA ARG A 57 -22.39 4.69 5.54
C ARG A 57 -22.27 5.64 4.36
N SER A 58 -23.41 6.09 3.86
CA SER A 58 -23.46 7.16 2.87
C SER A 58 -23.11 8.48 3.57
N ALA A 59 -21.87 8.93 3.43
CA ALA A 59 -21.43 10.23 3.94
C ALA A 59 -22.32 11.38 3.41
N VAL A 60 -22.89 11.23 2.21
CA VAL A 60 -23.86 12.19 1.64
C VAL A 60 -25.17 12.19 2.43
N ALA A 61 -25.65 11.04 2.88
CA ALA A 61 -26.86 10.97 3.70
C ALA A 61 -26.65 11.56 5.09
N GLU A 62 -25.46 11.39 5.69
CA GLU A 62 -25.11 12.06 6.95
C GLU A 62 -25.03 13.58 6.79
N LEU A 63 -24.39 14.07 5.73
CA LEU A 63 -24.33 15.51 5.41
C LEU A 63 -25.71 16.14 5.14
N ILE A 64 -26.61 15.42 4.47
CA ILE A 64 -27.98 15.89 4.23
C ILE A 64 -28.74 16.01 5.56
N ARG A 65 -28.58 15.05 6.48
CA ARG A 65 -29.21 15.09 7.80
C ARG A 65 -28.69 16.27 8.62
N GLU A 66 -27.38 16.47 8.67
CA GLU A 66 -26.76 17.58 9.40
C GLU A 66 -27.24 18.95 8.87
N ARG A 67 -27.37 19.11 7.54
CA ARG A 67 -27.90 20.35 6.94
C ARG A 67 -29.37 20.61 7.23
N ALA A 68 -30.17 19.56 7.41
CA ALA A 68 -31.59 19.69 7.76
C ALA A 68 -31.77 20.15 9.21
N GLU A 69 -30.88 19.69 10.12
CA GLU A 69 -30.88 20.10 11.53
C GLU A 69 -30.38 21.54 11.71
N GLU A 70 -29.45 22.02 10.89
CA GLU A 70 -28.97 23.42 10.91
C GLU A 70 -29.98 24.45 10.37
N SER A 71 -30.99 24.02 9.60
CA SER A 71 -31.96 24.91 8.93
C SER A 71 -33.31 25.01 9.66
N SER A 72 -33.43 24.45 10.87
CA SER A 72 -34.63 24.46 11.71
C SER A 72 -34.45 25.30 12.97
#